data_AF-A0A4Y2GMK1-F1
#
_entry.id   AF-A0A4Y2GMK1-F1
#
_cell.length_a   1.000
_cell.length_b   1.000
_cell.length_c   1.000
_cell.angle_alpha   90.00
_cell.angle_beta   90.00
_cell.angle_gamma   90.00
#
_symmetry.space_group_name_H-M   'P 1'
#
loop_
_entity.id
_entity.type
_entity.pdbx_description
1 polymer ?
#
loop_
_entity_poly.entity_id
_entity_poly.type
_entity_poly.pdbx_seq_one_letter_code
_entity_poly.pdbx_strand_id
1 'polypeptide(L)'
;MRLGLPSTPVVGDRCGVSDRAVAAIASSVLHDVGLTTSNNSDLVVDENKLRREKAKIRFLALSEAQALPLKGLYFDGRKDSTLIEERVDTKGYTRKAKEERLCLIKELDSRYITHLSPSFGTAKHISVTIIGYFKWIP
;
A
#
# COMPACT_ATOMS: atom_id res chain seq x y z
N MET A 1 -26.57 -24.89 0.89
CA MET A 1 -25.83 -24.30 2.03
C MET A 1 -24.64 -23.53 1.46
N ARG A 2 -24.42 -22.26 1.81
CA ARG A 2 -23.22 -21.51 1.34
C ARG A 2 -22.13 -21.61 2.40
N LEU A 3 -21.04 -22.30 2.10
CA LEU A 3 -19.85 -22.36 2.95
C LEU A 3 -18.99 -21.12 2.68
N GLY A 4 -18.81 -20.29 3.71
CA GLY A 4 -17.89 -19.15 3.65
C GLY A 4 -16.46 -19.61 3.97
N LEU A 5 -15.52 -19.30 3.07
CA LEU A 5 -14.08 -19.56 3.27
C LEU A 5 -13.31 -18.22 3.34
N PRO A 6 -13.48 -17.41 4.41
CA PRO A 6 -12.86 -16.08 4.48
C PRO A 6 -11.34 -16.13 4.66
N SER A 7 -10.78 -17.22 5.20
CA SER A 7 -9.34 -17.39 5.43
C SER A 7 -8.56 -17.58 4.13
N THR A 8 -9.10 -18.34 3.18
CA THR A 8 -8.46 -18.66 1.90
C THR A 8 -8.04 -17.43 1.08
N PRO A 9 -8.93 -16.45 0.79
CA PRO A 9 -8.54 -15.24 0.07
C PRO A 9 -7.56 -14.35 0.87
N VAL A 10 -7.67 -14.30 2.20
CA VAL A 10 -6.73 -13.56 3.07
C VAL A 10 -5.33 -14.13 2.99
N VAL A 11 -5.19 -15.45 3.09
CA VAL A 11 -3.90 -16.14 2.99
C VAL A 11 -3.33 -15.99 1.58
N GLY A 12 -4.17 -16.14 0.56
CA GLY A 12 -3.77 -15.92 -0.84
C GLY A 12 -3.19 -14.52 -1.08
N ASP A 13 -3.83 -13.49 -0.51
CA ASP A 13 -3.31 -12.12 -0.56
C ASP A 13 -2.00 -11.93 0.19
N ARG A 14 -1.92 -12.47 1.41
CA ARG A 14 -0.72 -12.38 2.25
C ARG A 14 0.50 -13.04 1.60
N CYS A 15 0.29 -14.16 0.91
CA CYS A 15 1.35 -14.91 0.25
C CYS A 15 1.63 -14.44 -1.18
N GLY A 16 0.88 -13.46 -1.70
CA GLY A 16 1.06 -12.95 -3.07
C GLY A 16 0.78 -13.98 -4.17
N VAL A 17 -0.05 -14.99 -3.89
CA VAL A 17 -0.34 -16.10 -4.82
C VAL A 17 -1.42 -15.68 -5.83
N SER A 18 -1.32 -16.17 -7.07
CA SER A 18 -2.33 -15.98 -8.10
C SER A 18 -3.70 -16.52 -7.66
N ASP A 19 -4.77 -15.74 -7.91
CA ASP A 19 -6.14 -16.12 -7.58
C ASP A 19 -6.53 -17.49 -8.19
N ARG A 20 -6.05 -17.79 -9.40
CA ARG A 20 -6.25 -19.09 -10.06
C ARG A 20 -5.61 -20.24 -9.29
N ALA A 21 -4.39 -20.05 -8.79
CA ALA A 21 -3.68 -21.07 -8.03
C ALA A 21 -4.35 -21.31 -6.66
N VAL A 22 -4.75 -20.24 -5.98
CA VAL A 22 -5.50 -20.34 -4.71
C VAL A 22 -6.84 -21.06 -4.91
N ALA A 23 -7.56 -20.75 -5.99
CA ALA A 23 -8.83 -21.39 -6.32
C ALA A 23 -8.67 -22.89 -6.62
N ALA A 24 -7.61 -23.27 -7.34
CA ALA A 24 -7.30 -24.67 -7.63
C ALA A 24 -6.97 -25.46 -6.34
N ILE A 25 -6.14 -24.91 -5.46
CA ILE A 25 -5.78 -25.53 -4.18
C ILE A 25 -7.02 -25.66 -3.27
N ALA A 26 -7.84 -24.61 -3.19
CA ALA A 26 -9.06 -24.64 -2.40
C ALA A 26 -10.05 -25.70 -2.92
N SER A 27 -10.21 -25.79 -4.25
CA SER A 27 -11.08 -26.78 -4.88
C SER A 27 -10.57 -28.22 -4.72
N SER A 28 -9.26 -28.45 -4.76
CA SER A 28 -8.68 -29.78 -4.53
C SER A 28 -8.91 -30.23 -3.09
N VAL A 29 -8.69 -29.34 -2.11
CA VAL A 29 -8.95 -29.65 -0.69
C VAL A 29 -10.43 -29.96 -0.46
N LEU A 30 -11.34 -29.21 -1.07
CA LEU A 30 -12.78 -29.49 -0.97
C LEU A 30 -13.16 -30.85 -1.56
N HIS A 31 -12.46 -31.27 -2.62
CA HIS A 31 -12.66 -32.57 -3.25
C HIS A 31 -12.14 -33.70 -2.35
N ASP A 32 -10.93 -33.54 -1.80
CA ASP A 32 -10.31 -34.53 -0.91
C ASP A 32 -11.10 -34.72 0.39
N VAL A 33 -11.75 -33.67 0.88
CA VAL A 33 -12.63 -33.70 2.06
C VAL A 33 -14.06 -34.18 1.72
N GLY A 34 -14.34 -34.45 0.44
CA GLY A 34 -15.64 -34.99 -0.03
C GLY A 34 -16.77 -33.97 -0.05
N LEU A 35 -16.45 -32.67 0.07
CA LEU A 35 -17.43 -31.58 -0.07
C LEU A 35 -17.77 -31.31 -1.55
N THR A 36 -16.83 -31.58 -2.45
CA THR A 36 -17.07 -31.64 -3.89
C THR A 36 -16.80 -33.06 -4.39
N THR A 37 -17.67 -33.54 -5.25
CA THR A 37 -17.55 -34.82 -5.95
C THR A 37 -17.84 -34.58 -7.42
N SER A 38 -17.63 -35.58 -8.27
CA SER A 38 -17.97 -35.49 -9.70
C SER A 38 -19.42 -35.09 -9.97
N ASN A 39 -20.33 -35.39 -9.05
CA ASN A 39 -21.76 -35.19 -9.23
C ASN A 39 -22.27 -33.90 -8.55
N ASN A 40 -21.46 -33.23 -7.72
CA ASN A 40 -21.85 -32.01 -7.01
C ASN A 40 -20.73 -30.96 -7.02
N SER A 41 -20.80 -30.03 -7.99
CA SER A 41 -19.80 -28.97 -8.18
C SER A 41 -20.16 -27.62 -7.54
N ASP A 42 -21.25 -27.56 -6.76
CA ASP A 42 -21.78 -26.30 -6.22
C ASP A 42 -20.75 -25.53 -5.36
N LEU A 43 -19.92 -26.29 -4.64
CA LEU A 43 -18.91 -25.76 -3.72
C LEU A 43 -17.54 -25.53 -4.36
N VAL A 44 -17.37 -25.82 -5.66
CA VAL A 44 -16.11 -25.57 -6.37
C VAL A 44 -15.74 -24.09 -6.28
N VAL A 45 -14.51 -23.81 -5.87
CA VAL A 45 -13.97 -22.45 -5.79
C VAL A 45 -13.34 -22.12 -7.13
N ASP A 46 -14.04 -21.29 -7.91
CA ASP A 46 -13.47 -20.69 -9.10
C ASP A 46 -12.76 -19.36 -8.77
N GLU A 47 -11.94 -18.91 -9.71
CA GLU A 47 -11.18 -17.67 -9.60
C GLU A 47 -12.09 -16.44 -9.38
N ASN A 48 -13.25 -16.38 -10.03
CA ASN A 48 -14.19 -15.26 -9.89
C ASN A 48 -14.87 -15.25 -8.53
N LYS A 49 -15.22 -16.41 -7.96
CA LYS A 49 -15.71 -16.56 -6.58
C LYS A 49 -14.66 -16.05 -5.60
N LEU A 50 -13.41 -16.46 -5.76
CA LEU A 50 -12.31 -15.99 -4.92
C LEU A 50 -12.13 -14.47 -5.03
N ARG A 51 -12.09 -13.93 -6.25
CA ARG A 51 -11.92 -12.49 -6.52
C ARG A 51 -13.03 -11.64 -5.88
N ARG A 52 -14.28 -12.13 -5.91
CA ARG A 52 -15.42 -11.46 -5.26
C ARG A 52 -15.25 -11.40 -3.74
N GLU A 53 -14.92 -12.52 -3.11
CA GLU A 53 -14.71 -12.55 -1.64
C GLU A 53 -13.51 -11.69 -1.23
N LYS A 54 -12.44 -11.75 -2.00
CA LYS A 54 -11.24 -10.93 -1.82
C LYS A 54 -11.55 -9.44 -1.92
N ALA A 55 -12.37 -9.02 -2.88
CA ALA A 55 -12.84 -7.63 -2.98
C ALA A 55 -13.64 -7.18 -1.76
N LYS A 56 -14.54 -8.02 -1.22
CA LYS A 56 -15.29 -7.72 0.00
C LYS A 56 -14.38 -7.56 1.21
N ILE A 57 -13.42 -8.46 1.36
CA ILE A 57 -12.46 -8.44 2.48
C ILE A 57 -11.58 -7.19 2.40
N ARG A 58 -11.06 -6.85 1.21
CA ARG A 58 -10.33 -5.60 1.02
C ARG A 58 -11.19 -4.37 1.28
N PHE A 59 -12.46 -4.39 0.87
CA PHE A 59 -13.38 -3.28 1.13
C PHE A 59 -13.65 -3.10 2.63
N LEU A 60 -13.89 -4.19 3.36
CA LEU A 60 -14.04 -4.17 4.81
C LEU A 60 -12.77 -3.66 5.49
N ALA A 61 -11.61 -4.22 5.14
CA ALA A 61 -10.32 -3.78 5.66
C ALA A 61 -10.03 -2.31 5.34
N LEU A 62 -10.42 -1.83 4.16
CA LEU A 62 -10.28 -0.42 3.78
C LEU A 62 -11.24 0.47 4.56
N SER A 63 -12.48 0.04 4.78
CA SER A 63 -13.46 0.75 5.61
C SER A 63 -12.99 0.85 7.06
N GLU A 64 -12.46 -0.23 7.63
CA GLU A 64 -11.83 -0.23 8.95
C GLU A 64 -10.60 0.69 8.97
N ALA A 65 -9.73 0.63 7.96
CA ALA A 65 -8.55 1.48 7.85
C ALA A 65 -8.87 2.97 7.61
N GLN A 66 -10.03 3.29 7.02
CA GLN A 66 -10.55 4.65 6.84
C GLN A 66 -11.27 5.15 8.11
N ALA A 67 -11.91 4.24 8.87
CA ALA A 67 -12.47 4.54 10.18
C ALA A 67 -11.37 4.80 11.23
N LEU A 68 -10.15 4.32 10.99
CA LEU A 68 -8.99 4.68 11.79
C LEU A 68 -8.46 6.07 11.37
N PRO A 69 -8.50 7.07 12.27
CA PRO A 69 -7.81 8.33 12.07
C PRO A 69 -6.34 8.06 11.73
N LEU A 70 -5.70 8.97 10.98
CA LEU A 70 -4.25 8.96 10.78
C LEU A 70 -3.57 8.88 12.16
N LYS A 71 -3.03 7.70 12.52
CA LYS A 71 -2.48 7.46 13.86
C LYS A 71 -1.08 8.07 14.03
N GLY A 72 -0.33 8.10 12.93
CA GLY A 72 0.95 8.77 12.86
C GLY A 72 1.52 8.80 11.45
N LEU A 73 2.60 9.57 11.30
CA LEU A 73 3.32 9.83 10.06
C LEU A 73 4.78 9.43 10.24
N TYR A 74 5.30 8.66 9.29
CA TYR A 74 6.73 8.40 9.20
C TYR A 74 7.36 9.27 8.12
N PHE A 75 8.60 9.70 8.41
CA PHE A 75 9.50 10.32 7.47
C PHE A 75 10.87 9.62 7.54
N ASP A 76 11.49 9.35 6.40
CA ASP A 76 12.72 8.56 6.29
C ASP A 76 14.01 9.34 6.59
N GLY A 77 13.94 10.64 6.90
CA GLY A 77 15.11 11.42 7.30
C GLY A 77 16.11 11.69 6.18
N ARG A 78 15.78 11.33 4.93
CA ARG A 78 16.76 11.24 3.85
C ARG A 78 17.14 12.63 3.33
N LYS A 79 18.45 12.89 3.29
CA LYS A 79 19.01 14.15 2.78
C LYS A 79 19.89 13.86 1.57
N ASP A 80 19.35 14.07 0.38
CA ASP A 80 20.06 13.82 -0.87
C ASP A 80 20.91 15.05 -1.25
N SER A 81 22.16 14.80 -1.64
CA SER A 81 23.02 15.84 -2.20
C SER A 81 22.95 15.81 -3.73
N THR A 82 22.54 16.90 -4.33
CA THR A 82 22.45 17.08 -5.79
C THR A 82 23.56 18.02 -6.24
N LEU A 83 24.18 17.73 -7.38
CA LEU A 83 25.10 18.67 -8.03
C LEU A 83 24.27 19.70 -8.79
N ILE A 84 24.47 20.97 -8.48
CA ILE A 84 23.89 22.09 -9.21
C ILE A 84 25.00 22.85 -9.93
N GLU A 85 24.70 23.32 -11.13
CA GLU A 85 25.59 24.21 -11.88
C GLU A 85 25.28 25.66 -11.47
N GLU A 86 26.29 26.35 -11.00
CA GLU A 86 26.25 27.76 -10.64
C GLU A 86 27.14 28.51 -11.62
N ARG A 87 26.56 29.47 -12.34
CA ARG A 87 27.32 30.34 -13.23
C ARG A 87 27.82 31.54 -12.45
N VAL A 88 29.14 31.69 -12.41
CA VAL A 88 29.80 32.92 -11.94
C VAL A 88 30.49 33.52 -13.15
N ASP A 89 30.08 34.74 -13.51
CA ASP A 89 30.42 35.41 -14.77
C ASP A 89 30.01 34.60 -16.01
N THR A 90 30.99 34.07 -16.75
CA THR A 90 30.82 33.26 -17.97
C THR A 90 31.20 31.79 -17.78
N LYS A 91 31.69 31.40 -16.58
CA LYS A 91 32.10 30.02 -16.28
C LYS A 91 31.05 29.33 -15.39
N GLY A 92 30.68 28.11 -15.77
CA GLY A 92 29.87 27.22 -14.96
C GLY A 92 30.73 26.46 -13.95
N TYR A 93 30.33 26.49 -12.68
CA TYR A 93 30.94 25.74 -11.59
C TYR A 93 29.93 24.76 -11.03
N THR A 94 30.34 23.53 -10.76
CA THR A 94 29.46 22.56 -10.11
C THR A 94 29.63 22.66 -8.60
N ARG A 95 28.53 22.91 -7.87
CA ARG A 95 28.52 22.80 -6.41
C ARG A 95 27.52 21.76 -5.94
N LYS A 96 27.81 21.12 -4.81
CA LYS A 96 26.87 20.22 -4.13
C LYS A 96 25.87 21.06 -3.34
N ALA A 97 24.60 20.98 -3.69
CA ALA A 97 23.50 21.46 -2.87
C ALA A 97 22.85 20.29 -2.14
N LYS A 98 22.43 20.51 -0.90
CA LYS A 98 21.61 19.53 -0.17
C LYS A 98 20.15 19.93 -0.34
N GLU A 99 19.40 19.08 -1.02
CA GLU A 99 17.95 19.26 -1.15
C GLU A 99 17.27 18.42 -0.06
N GLU A 100 16.34 19.03 0.66
CA GLU A 100 15.56 18.32 1.67
C GLU A 100 14.36 17.69 0.98
N ARG A 101 14.21 16.37 1.11
CA ARG A 101 13.11 15.62 0.52
C ARG A 101 12.46 14.79 1.60
N LEU A 102 11.16 14.97 1.78
CA LEU A 102 10.36 14.26 2.76
C LEU A 102 9.46 13.25 2.09
N CYS A 103 9.58 11.97 2.43
CA CYS A 103 8.57 10.96 2.08
C CYS A 103 7.61 10.78 3.27
N LEU A 104 6.32 11.07 3.08
CA LEU A 104 5.30 10.85 4.11
C LEU A 104 4.60 9.51 3.89
N ILE A 105 4.55 8.72 4.96
CA ILE A 105 3.95 7.39 4.97
C ILE A 105 2.98 7.29 6.15
N LYS A 106 1.82 6.68 5.92
CA LYS A 106 0.82 6.40 6.97
C LYS A 106 1.35 5.31 7.92
N GLU A 107 1.27 5.57 9.23
CA GLU A 107 1.45 4.53 10.24
C GLU A 107 0.26 3.55 10.18
N LEU A 108 0.60 2.26 9.98
CA LEU A 108 -0.25 1.16 9.48
C LEU A 108 -0.27 1.04 7.94
N ASP A 109 0.03 -0.18 7.45
CA ASP A 109 0.22 -0.56 6.03
C ASP A 109 1.41 0.09 5.29
N SER A 110 2.16 1.00 5.94
CA SER A 110 3.26 1.75 5.31
C SER A 110 2.86 2.37 3.96
N ARG A 111 1.61 2.86 3.87
CA ARG A 111 1.06 3.41 2.64
C ARG A 111 1.72 4.75 2.34
N TYR A 112 2.34 4.85 1.17
CA TYR A 112 2.86 6.11 0.63
C TYR A 112 1.73 7.15 0.51
N ILE A 113 1.97 8.36 1.03
CA ILE A 113 1.04 9.48 0.95
C ILE A 113 1.52 10.47 -0.11
N THR A 114 2.72 11.03 0.07
CA THR A 114 3.29 12.05 -0.82
C THR A 114 4.78 12.25 -0.58
N HIS A 115 5.42 12.98 -1.48
CA HIS A 115 6.73 13.60 -1.27
C HIS A 115 6.56 15.10 -1.06
N LEU A 116 7.39 15.69 -0.20
CA LEU A 116 7.44 17.14 0.04
C LEU A 116 8.89 17.63 -0.04
N SER A 117 9.12 18.78 -0.66
CA SER A 117 10.42 19.43 -0.70
C SER A 117 10.39 20.73 0.11
N PRO A 118 10.63 20.68 1.43
CA PRO A 118 10.69 21.89 2.25
C PRO A 118 11.86 22.77 1.81
N SER A 119 11.69 24.10 1.87
CA SER A 119 12.73 25.05 1.49
C SER A 119 14.00 24.93 2.33
N PHE A 120 13.87 24.47 3.58
CA PHE A 120 14.96 24.28 4.53
C PHE A 120 14.72 23.06 5.42
N GLY A 121 15.81 22.43 5.87
CA GLY A 121 15.78 21.21 6.71
C GLY A 121 15.53 21.45 8.19
N THR A 122 15.24 22.69 8.58
CA THR A 122 14.92 23.00 9.98
C THR A 122 13.56 22.43 10.35
N ALA A 123 13.42 21.92 11.58
CA ALA A 123 12.16 21.39 12.10
C ALA A 123 10.96 22.34 11.88
N LYS A 124 11.18 23.66 12.00
CA LYS A 124 10.17 24.69 11.73
C LYS A 124 9.68 24.70 10.28
N HIS A 125 10.58 24.59 9.31
CA HIS A 125 10.19 24.62 7.89
C HIS A 125 9.54 23.30 7.48
N ILE A 126 10.10 22.18 7.94
CA ILE A 126 9.54 20.85 7.76
C ILE A 126 8.10 20.79 8.29
N SER A 127 7.86 21.26 9.53
CA SER A 127 6.52 21.23 10.13
C SER A 127 5.52 22.11 9.38
N VAL A 128 5.93 23.32 8.95
CA VAL A 128 5.09 24.21 8.14
C VAL A 128 4.73 23.58 6.79
N THR A 129 5.69 22.94 6.11
CA THR A 129 5.42 22.26 4.83
C THR A 129 4.45 21.10 4.99
N ILE A 130 4.60 20.28 6.04
CA ILE A 130 3.69 19.16 6.33
C ILE A 130 2.28 19.66 6.68
N ILE A 131 2.17 20.64 7.58
CA ILE A 131 0.86 21.22 7.96
C ILE A 131 0.20 21.89 6.76
N GLY A 132 0.98 22.60 5.94
CA GLY A 132 0.50 23.20 4.70
C GLY A 132 -0.16 22.16 3.80
N TYR A 133 0.51 21.05 3.53
CA TYR A 133 -0.04 19.96 2.71
C TYR A 133 -1.41 19.48 3.21
N PHE A 134 -1.55 19.19 4.50
CA PHE A 134 -2.82 18.68 5.06
C PHE A 134 -3.93 19.72 5.14
N LYS A 135 -3.62 21.03 5.14
CA LYS A 135 -4.64 22.08 5.08
C LYS A 135 -5.33 22.20 3.71
N TRP A 136 -4.70 21.69 2.65
CA TRP A 136 -5.23 21.72 1.29
C TRP A 136 -6.03 20.48 0.90
N ILE A 137 -6.12 19.47 1.78
CA ILE A 137 -6.91 18.27 1.55
C ILE A 137 -8.27 18.49 2.22
N PRO A 138 -9.38 18.48 1.45
CA PRO A 138 -10.73 18.67 1.99
C PRO A 138 -11.18 17.52 2.90
#